data_AF-A0A3L7P0Y8-F1
#
_entry.id   AF-A0A3L7P0Y8-F1
#
_cell.length_a   1.000
_cell.length_b   1.000
_cell.length_c   1.000
_cell.angle_alpha   90.00
_cell.angle_beta   90.00
_cell.angle_gamma   90.00
#
_symmetry.space_group_name_H-M   'P 1'
#
loop_
_entity.id
_entity.type
_entity.pdbx_description
1 polymer ?
#
loop_
_entity_poly.entity_id
_entity_poly.type
_entity_poly.pdbx_seq_one_letter_code
_entity_poly.pdbx_strand_id
1 'polypeptide(L)'
;MQEKDLNMQVAYFEDAIANQLRPLCWLRPVFELVCGQSGLRERVNRSLVPSKWGGFIRSWLADAYQEEHPTALINRGDWLRSEPTLLLNGRWLPDVHQLKTLLPGDASG
;
A
#
# COMPACT_ATOMS: atom_id res chain seq x y z
N MET A 1 -10.55 -6.06 -25.62
CA MET A 1 -9.10 -6.33 -25.57
C MET A 1 -8.50 -5.11 -24.89
N GLN A 2 -8.24 -5.15 -23.58
CA GLN A 2 -7.69 -4.01 -22.83
C GLN A 2 -6.23 -4.28 -22.50
N GLU A 3 -5.41 -3.33 -22.91
CA GLU A 3 -3.98 -3.18 -22.69
C GLU A 3 -3.71 -3.15 -21.18
N LYS A 4 -3.36 -4.29 -20.58
CA LYS A 4 -3.16 -4.43 -19.12
C LYS A 4 -1.72 -4.87 -18.78
N ASP A 5 -0.77 -4.45 -19.60
CA ASP A 5 0.67 -4.62 -19.40
C ASP A 5 1.36 -3.28 -19.13
N LEU A 6 0.70 -2.38 -18.40
CA LEU A 6 1.40 -1.25 -17.79
C LEU A 6 2.05 -1.75 -16.51
N ASN A 7 3.39 -1.76 -16.49
CA ASN A 7 4.15 -1.85 -15.26
C ASN A 7 3.65 -0.75 -14.29
N MET A 8 3.01 -1.17 -13.19
CA MET A 8 2.40 -0.29 -12.20
C MET A 8 3.04 -0.54 -10.82
N GLN A 9 3.22 0.56 -10.09
CA GLN A 9 3.68 0.59 -8.72
C GLN A 9 2.52 0.81 -7.74
N VAL A 10 2.64 0.30 -6.52
CA VAL A 10 1.66 0.57 -5.45
C VAL A 10 2.35 1.15 -4.23
N ALA A 11 1.95 2.37 -3.86
CA ALA A 11 2.41 3.05 -2.67
C ALA A 11 1.28 3.12 -1.64
N TYR A 12 1.45 2.41 -0.53
CA TYR A 12 0.55 2.52 0.61
C TYR A 12 0.93 3.73 1.47
N PHE A 13 -0.03 4.46 2.01
CA PHE A 13 0.27 5.56 2.91
C PHE A 13 -0.61 5.56 4.15
N GLU A 14 -0.04 6.04 5.25
CA GLU A 14 -0.77 6.38 6.47
C GLU A 14 -1.10 7.88 6.46
N ASP A 15 -2.32 8.22 6.88
CA ASP A 15 -2.71 9.59 7.15
C ASP A 15 -2.72 9.87 8.67
N ALA A 16 -3.14 11.08 9.06
CA ALA A 16 -3.18 11.49 10.45
C ALA A 16 -4.10 10.61 11.34
N ILE A 17 -5.06 9.89 10.74
CA ILE A 17 -6.02 9.04 11.46
C ILE A 17 -5.38 7.71 11.88
N ALA A 18 -4.23 7.31 11.31
CA ALA A 18 -3.52 6.08 11.70
C ALA A 18 -3.26 5.98 13.22
N ASN A 19 -3.03 7.11 13.91
CA ASN A 19 -2.84 7.14 15.35
C ASN A 19 -4.12 6.84 16.15
N GLN A 20 -5.31 6.98 15.57
CA GLN A 20 -6.57 6.66 16.23
C GLN A 20 -6.86 5.15 16.23
N LEU A 21 -6.13 4.36 15.44
CA LEU A 21 -6.25 2.90 15.37
C LEU A 21 -5.37 2.18 16.40
N ARG A 22 -4.86 2.92 17.38
CA ARG A 22 -4.13 2.33 18.51
C ARG A 22 -5.12 1.63 19.44
N PRO A 23 -4.77 0.46 20.02
CA PRO A 23 -3.44 -0.18 19.97
C PRO A 23 -3.20 -1.07 18.73
N LEU A 24 -4.22 -1.32 17.91
CA LEU A 24 -4.19 -2.30 16.81
C LEU A 24 -3.08 -2.03 15.78
N CYS A 25 -2.89 -0.77 15.42
CA CYS A 25 -1.85 -0.34 14.48
C CYS A 25 -0.58 0.16 15.17
N TRP A 26 -0.35 -0.07 16.47
CA TRP A 26 0.85 0.49 17.10
C TRP A 26 2.12 -0.07 16.44
N LEU A 27 2.33 -1.38 16.49
CA LEU A 27 3.56 -2.02 15.99
C LEU A 27 3.50 -2.45 14.53
N ARG A 28 2.54 -1.94 13.74
CA ARG A 28 2.40 -2.30 12.32
C ARG A 28 1.74 -1.17 11.53
N PRO A 29 2.03 -1.03 10.23
CA PRO A 29 1.30 -0.09 9.39
C PRO A 29 -0.19 -0.40 9.34
N VAL A 30 -1.03 0.62 9.11
CA VAL A 30 -2.49 0.41 9.04
C VAL A 30 -2.89 -0.61 7.96
N PHE A 31 -2.21 -0.61 6.81
CA PHE A 31 -2.48 -1.54 5.71
C PHE A 31 -2.11 -3.00 6.01
N GLU A 32 -1.46 -3.30 7.15
CA GLU A 32 -1.24 -4.66 7.66
C GLU A 32 -2.36 -5.12 8.60
N LEU A 33 -3.35 -4.28 8.92
CA LEU A 33 -4.52 -4.75 9.65
C LEU A 33 -5.24 -5.82 8.82
N VAL A 34 -5.40 -7.00 9.42
CA VAL A 34 -6.17 -8.08 8.82
C VAL A 34 -7.65 -7.75 8.98
N CYS A 35 -8.33 -7.56 7.85
CA CYS A 35 -9.78 -7.37 7.80
C CYS A 35 -10.40 -8.52 7.02
N GLY A 36 -10.85 -9.55 7.76
CA GLY A 36 -11.27 -10.83 7.18
C GLY A 36 -10.11 -11.81 7.11
N GLN A 37 -9.72 -12.22 5.90
CA GLN A 37 -8.70 -13.26 5.68
C GLN A 37 -7.29 -12.73 5.41
N SER A 38 -7.13 -11.45 5.06
CA SER A 38 -5.84 -10.86 4.69
C SER A 38 -5.79 -9.36 5.01
N GLY A 39 -4.56 -8.82 5.07
CA GLY A 39 -4.33 -7.38 5.12
C GLY A 39 -4.59 -6.69 3.77
N LEU A 40 -4.63 -5.35 3.77
CA LEU A 40 -4.82 -4.58 2.54
C LEU A 40 -3.67 -4.83 1.55
N ARG A 41 -2.41 -4.74 2.02
CA ARG A 41 -1.24 -4.94 1.16
C ARG A 41 -1.26 -6.29 0.45
N GLU A 42 -1.53 -7.35 1.19
CA GLU A 42 -1.55 -8.70 0.63
C GLU A 42 -2.62 -8.84 -0.45
N ARG A 43 -3.83 -8.35 -0.19
CA ARG A 43 -4.96 -8.39 -1.13
C ARG A 43 -4.66 -7.62 -2.41
N VAL A 44 -4.10 -6.41 -2.26
CA VAL A 44 -3.77 -5.53 -3.39
C VAL A 44 -2.62 -6.11 -4.19
N ASN A 45 -1.49 -6.49 -3.56
CA ASN A 45 -0.34 -7.05 -4.26
C ASN A 45 -0.69 -8.35 -4.99
N ARG A 46 -1.59 -9.17 -4.42
CA ARG A 46 -2.09 -10.38 -5.08
C ARG A 46 -3.00 -10.06 -6.29
N SER A 47 -3.80 -9.00 -6.21
CA SER A 47 -4.79 -8.66 -7.23
C SER A 47 -4.21 -7.86 -8.40
N LEU A 48 -3.25 -6.97 -8.12
CA LEU A 48 -2.67 -6.05 -9.09
C LEU A 48 -1.27 -6.46 -9.56
N VAL A 49 -0.57 -7.32 -8.80
CA VAL A 49 0.78 -7.81 -9.12
C VAL A 49 1.75 -6.66 -9.49
N PRO A 50 1.95 -5.69 -8.58
CA PRO A 50 2.74 -4.50 -8.91
C PRO A 50 4.22 -4.83 -9.13
N SER A 51 4.87 -4.08 -10.01
CA SER A 51 6.31 -4.19 -10.30
C SER A 51 7.15 -3.89 -9.06
N LYS A 52 6.72 -2.90 -8.27
CA LYS A 52 7.29 -2.50 -6.98
C LYS A 52 6.19 -2.05 -6.04
N TRP A 53 6.45 -2.17 -4.75
CA TRP A 53 5.57 -1.62 -3.73
C TRP A 53 6.37 -0.98 -2.60
N GLY A 54 5.71 -0.07 -1.90
CA GLY A 54 6.32 0.68 -0.80
C GLY A 54 5.27 1.28 0.12
N GLY A 55 5.75 1.88 1.21
CA GLY A 55 4.90 2.39 2.28
C GLY A 55 5.38 3.74 2.79
N PHE A 56 4.47 4.70 2.94
CA PHE A 56 4.68 5.94 3.68
C PHE A 56 4.04 5.79 5.06
N ILE A 57 4.86 5.43 6.04
CA ILE A 57 4.42 5.06 7.39
C ILE A 57 5.10 5.94 8.43
N ARG A 58 4.60 5.89 9.67
CA ARG A 58 5.24 6.54 10.81
C ARG A 58 6.74 6.24 10.88
N SER A 59 7.57 7.28 10.95
CA SER A 59 9.03 7.17 10.83
C SER A 59 9.67 6.22 11.85
N TRP A 60 9.15 6.18 13.07
CA TRP A 60 9.67 5.28 14.12
C TRP A 60 9.40 3.79 13.86
N LEU A 61 8.51 3.46 12.93
CA LEU A 61 8.23 2.08 12.50
C LEU A 61 9.01 1.69 11.25
N ALA A 62 9.59 2.67 10.54
CA ALA A 62 10.17 2.48 9.22
C ALA A 62 11.29 1.44 9.20
N ASP A 63 12.25 1.53 10.14
CA ASP A 63 13.42 0.66 10.16
C ASP A 63 13.03 -0.80 10.43
N ALA A 64 12.21 -1.03 11.46
CA ALA A 64 11.73 -2.37 11.81
C ALA A 64 10.90 -2.99 10.66
N TYR A 65 10.02 -2.21 10.05
CA TYR A 65 9.19 -2.70 8.96
C TYR A 65 10.01 -2.94 7.67
N GLN A 66 11.05 -2.15 7.43
CA GLN A 66 11.99 -2.36 6.32
C GLN A 66 12.82 -3.63 6.51
N GLU A 67 13.22 -3.95 7.76
CA GLU A 67 13.91 -5.19 8.10
C GLU A 67 13.03 -6.43 7.83
N GLU A 68 11.75 -6.37 8.19
CA GLU A 68 10.78 -7.44 7.92
C GLU A 68 10.43 -7.57 6.43
N HIS A 69 10.51 -6.47 5.67
CA HIS A 69 10.20 -6.42 4.25
C HIS A 69 11.34 -5.80 3.42
N PRO A 70 12.47 -6.51 3.20
CA PRO A 70 13.68 -5.95 2.57
C PRO A 70 13.49 -5.44 1.13
N THR A 71 12.46 -5.92 0.43
CA THR A 71 12.16 -5.52 -0.96
C THR A 71 11.18 -4.35 -1.05
N ALA A 72 10.57 -3.95 0.07
CA ALA A 72 9.66 -2.82 0.12
C ALA A 72 10.41 -1.48 0.11
N LEU A 73 9.80 -0.46 -0.49
CA LEU A 73 10.34 0.90 -0.54
C LEU A 73 9.67 1.77 0.53
N ILE A 74 10.26 1.82 1.73
CA ILE A 74 9.66 2.49 2.89
C ILE A 74 10.14 3.94 3.03
N ASN A 75 9.21 4.88 3.15
CA ASN A 75 9.45 6.32 3.34
C ASN A 75 10.43 6.95 2.33
N ARG A 76 10.43 6.40 1.11
CA ARG A 76 11.26 6.85 -0.02
C ARG A 76 10.36 7.44 -1.09
N GLY A 77 10.64 8.65 -1.57
CA GLY A 77 9.82 9.33 -2.58
C GLY A 77 10.38 9.25 -4.01
N ASP A 78 11.64 8.84 -4.16
CA ASP A 78 12.38 8.80 -5.42
C ASP A 78 11.77 7.83 -6.44
N TRP A 79 11.25 6.69 -5.97
CA TRP A 79 10.70 5.63 -6.83
C TRP A 79 9.28 5.92 -7.37
N LEU A 80 8.51 6.83 -6.74
CA LEU A 80 7.13 7.13 -7.18
C LEU A 80 7.05 7.66 -8.61
N ARG A 81 8.14 8.24 -9.11
CA ARG A 81 8.23 8.81 -10.45
C ARG A 81 8.79 7.83 -11.49
N SER A 82 9.29 6.65 -11.09
CA SER A 82 9.90 5.73 -12.06
C SER A 82 8.89 5.03 -12.95
N GLU A 83 7.67 4.80 -12.45
CA GLU A 83 6.57 4.17 -13.17
C GLU A 83 5.22 4.73 -12.64
N PRO A 84 4.12 4.58 -13.40
CA PRO A 84 2.80 4.96 -12.92
C PRO A 84 2.48 4.31 -11.56
N THR A 85 2.13 5.14 -10.57
CA THR A 85 1.96 4.70 -9.18
C THR A 85 0.54 4.92 -8.69
N LEU A 86 -0.05 3.88 -8.12
CA LEU A 86 -1.31 3.94 -7.39
C LEU A 86 -1.04 4.28 -5.91
N LEU A 87 -1.72 5.31 -5.40
CA LEU A 87 -1.63 5.73 -4.01
C LEU A 87 -2.83 5.20 -3.22
N LEU A 88 -2.57 4.35 -2.24
CA LEU A 88 -3.62 3.70 -1.44
C LEU A 88 -3.48 4.05 0.04
N ASN A 89 -4.54 4.64 0.59
CA ASN A 89 -4.60 4.83 2.04
C ASN A 89 -4.67 3.47 2.74
N GLY A 90 -3.88 3.29 3.79
CA GLY A 90 -3.89 2.04 4.54
C GLY A 90 -5.21 1.70 5.21
N ARG A 91 -6.10 2.69 5.41
CA ARG A 91 -7.45 2.53 5.98
C ARG A 91 -8.47 2.04 4.96
N TRP A 92 -8.15 2.01 3.68
CA TRP A 92 -9.10 1.64 2.65
C TRP A 92 -9.40 0.14 2.71
N LEU A 93 -10.68 -0.23 2.58
CA LEU A 93 -11.13 -1.63 2.57
C LEU A 93 -11.86 -1.95 1.27
N PRO A 94 -11.14 -1.98 0.13
CA PRO A 94 -11.76 -2.24 -1.16
C PRO A 94 -12.16 -3.70 -1.31
N ASP A 95 -13.22 -3.93 -2.07
CA ASP A 95 -13.45 -5.25 -2.65
C ASP A 95 -12.54 -5.50 -3.87
N VAL A 96 -12.46 -6.75 -4.31
CA VAL A 96 -11.57 -7.16 -5.42
C VAL A 96 -12.02 -6.58 -6.76
N HIS A 97 -13.31 -6.29 -6.95
CA HIS A 97 -13.80 -5.68 -8.19
C HIS A 97 -13.36 -4.21 -8.27
N GLN A 98 -13.47 -3.46 -7.17
CA GLN A 98 -12.98 -2.09 -7.06
C GLN A 98 -11.48 -1.99 -7.33
N LEU A 99 -10.67 -2.93 -6.83
CA LEU A 99 -9.24 -2.94 -7.10
C LEU A 99 -8.94 -3.06 -8.61
N LYS A 100 -9.69 -3.90 -9.32
CA LYS A 100 -9.44 -4.19 -10.75
C LYS A 100 -9.78 -3.04 -11.69
N THR A 101 -10.56 -2.06 -11.21
CA THR A 101 -10.95 -0.87 -11.98
C THR A 101 -10.02 0.32 -11.78
N LEU A 102 -9.10 0.26 -10.81
CA LEU A 102 -8.17 1.35 -10.52
C LEU A 102 -7.16 1.51 -11.65
N LEU A 103 -6.84 2.77 -11.94
CA LEU A 103 -5.77 3.17 -12.83
C LEU A 103 -4.68 3.90 -12.05
N PRO A 104 -3.41 3.86 -12.49
CA PRO A 104 -2.37 4.65 -11.84
C PRO A 104 -2.70 6.14 -11.88
N GLY A 105 -2.43 6.85 -10.79
CA GLY A 105 -2.82 8.26 -10.63
C GLY A 105 -4.18 8.45 -9.95
N ASP A 106 -4.99 7.39 -9.82
CA ASP A 106 -6.16 7.41 -8.94
C ASP A 106 -5.70 7.51 -7.47
N ALA A 107 -6.38 8.34 -6.69
CA ALA A 107 -6.24 8.37 -5.23
C ALA A 107 -7.47 7.68 -4.62
N SER A 108 -7.24 6.62 -3.82
CA SER A 108 -8.30 5.90 -3.12
C SER A 108 -8.16 6.10 -1.62
N GLY A 109 -9.28 6.48 -0.99
CA GLY A 109 -9.37 7.20 0.29
C GLY A 109 -8.90 6.48 1.55
#